data_AF-A0A4R4YSI6-F1
#
_entry.id   AF-A0A4R4YSI6-F1
#
_cell.length_a   1.000
_cell.length_b   1.000
_cell.length_c   1.000
_cell.angle_alpha   90.00
_cell.angle_beta   90.00
_cell.angle_gamma   90.00
#
_symmetry.space_group_name_H-M   'P 1'
#
loop_
_entity.id
_entity.type
_entity.pdbx_description
1 polymer ?
#
loop_
_entity_poly.entity_id
_entity_poly.type
_entity_poly.pdbx_seq_one_letter_code
_entity_poly.pdbx_strand_id
1 'polypeptide(L)'
;MSGAPRPGRAPCAGCLQNTILPMRRGIVHLPGVTAAVRYLPGEDLWRLGGDWFKVGQIPDGRVLVAIGDAMGHGLTAASVMLQTRAGLAGLAYTGAPPSR
;
A
#
# COMPACT_ATOMS: atom_id res chain seq x y z
N MET A 1 21.73 -18.00 37.20
CA MET A 1 22.28 -18.10 35.83
C MET A 1 21.39 -19.09 35.08
N SER A 2 20.73 -18.81 33.96
CA SER A 2 20.96 -17.84 32.90
C SER A 2 19.61 -17.53 32.26
N GLY A 3 19.22 -16.25 32.22
CA GLY A 3 18.06 -15.79 31.47
C GLY A 3 18.45 -15.67 30.01
N ALA A 4 17.94 -16.58 29.17
CA ALA A 4 18.06 -16.43 27.73
C ALA A 4 17.36 -15.13 27.29
N PRO A 5 18.00 -14.28 26.47
CA PRO A 5 17.37 -13.06 25.97
C PRO A 5 16.16 -13.45 25.11
N ARG A 6 14.98 -12.90 25.43
CA ARG A 6 13.80 -13.03 24.58
C ARG A 6 14.17 -12.44 23.20
N PRO A 7 13.92 -13.13 22.08
CA PRO A 7 14.16 -12.56 20.77
C PRO A 7 13.42 -11.23 20.67
N GLY A 8 14.16 -10.17 20.32
CA GLY A 8 13.57 -8.85 20.09
C GLY A 8 12.43 -9.01 19.09
N ARG A 9 11.22 -8.55 19.43
CA ARG A 9 10.04 -8.68 18.57
C ARG A 9 10.33 -7.95 17.25
N ALA A 10 10.71 -8.69 16.22
CA ALA A 10 10.61 -8.20 14.86
C ALA A 10 9.14 -7.80 14.61
N PRO A 11 8.87 -6.65 13.96
CA PRO A 11 7.50 -6.27 13.65
C PRO A 11 6.87 -7.38 12.80
N CYS A 12 5.67 -7.81 13.17
CA CYS A 12 4.93 -8.81 12.43
C CYS A 12 4.69 -8.36 10.98
N ALA A 13 4.63 -9.26 10.00
CA ALA A 13 4.43 -8.85 8.60
C ALA A 13 3.14 -8.03 8.44
N GLY A 14 2.05 -8.40 9.12
CA GLY A 14 0.83 -7.58 9.16
C GLY A 14 1.02 -6.18 9.76
N CYS A 15 1.90 -6.03 10.75
CA CYS A 15 2.22 -4.76 11.38
C CYS A 15 2.90 -3.83 10.38
N LEU A 16 3.92 -4.35 9.67
CA LEU A 16 4.63 -3.61 8.65
C LEU A 16 3.72 -3.30 7.45
N GLN A 17 2.89 -4.26 7.01
CA GLN A 17 1.91 -4.07 5.93
C GLN A 17 0.96 -2.91 6.25
N ASN A 18 0.42 -2.85 7.48
CA ASN A 18 -0.49 -1.78 7.90
C ASN A 18 0.21 -0.40 7.96
N THR A 19 1.51 -0.37 8.24
CA THR A 19 2.31 0.86 8.20
C THR A 19 2.53 1.36 6.76
N ILE A 20 2.82 0.46 5.82
CA ILE A 20 3.14 0.82 4.43
C ILE A 20 1.88 1.00 3.55
N LEU A 21 0.78 0.35 3.93
CA LEU A 21 -0.56 0.52 3.38
C LEU A 21 -1.50 0.94 4.51
N PRO A 22 -1.46 2.21 4.95
CA PRO A 22 -2.40 2.70 5.95
C PRO A 22 -3.82 2.59 5.37
N MET A 23 -4.54 1.56 5.81
CA MET A 23 -5.91 1.32 5.36
C MET A 23 -6.79 2.42 5.92
N ARG A 24 -7.20 3.35 5.05
CA ARG A 24 -8.35 4.20 5.35
C ARG A 24 -9.57 3.30 5.35
N ARG A 25 -10.07 2.98 6.54
CA ARG A 25 -11.34 2.29 6.73
C ARG A 25 -12.46 3.30 6.51
N GLY A 26 -13.46 2.92 5.71
CA GLY A 26 -14.64 3.74 5.44
C GLY A 26 -14.74 4.21 3.99
N ILE A 27 -15.76 5.04 3.75
CA ILE A 27 -16.07 5.60 2.44
C ILE A 27 -15.26 6.89 2.26
N VAL A 28 -14.65 7.05 1.09
CA VAL A 28 -13.95 8.25 0.65
C VAL A 28 -14.82 8.95 -0.39
N HIS A 29 -15.20 10.19 -0.09
CA HIS A 29 -15.89 11.06 -1.04
C HIS A 29 -14.89 11.96 -1.75
N LEU A 30 -14.89 11.92 -3.08
CA LEU A 30 -14.03 12.69 -3.96
C LEU A 30 -14.90 13.40 -5.00
N PRO A 31 -14.40 14.44 -5.68
CA PRO A 31 -15.14 15.11 -6.74
C PRO A 31 -15.62 14.10 -7.81
N GLY A 32 -16.94 13.92 -7.90
CA GLY A 32 -17.57 13.00 -8.85
C GLY A 32 -17.37 11.50 -8.59
N VAL A 33 -16.71 11.09 -7.50
CA VAL A 33 -16.39 9.68 -7.20
C VAL A 33 -16.61 9.37 -5.73
N THR A 34 -17.33 8.29 -5.44
CA THR A 34 -17.37 7.68 -4.10
C THR A 34 -16.60 6.37 -4.15
N ALA A 35 -15.60 6.21 -3.28
CA ALA A 35 -14.74 5.04 -3.24
C ALA A 35 -14.77 4.39 -1.86
N ALA A 36 -14.74 3.06 -1.82
CA ALA A 36 -14.52 2.28 -0.61
C ALA A 36 -13.41 1.27 -0.89
N VAL A 37 -12.59 0.98 0.13
CA VAL A 37 -11.49 0.02 -0.03
C VAL A 37 -11.53 -1.01 1.07
N ARG A 38 -11.40 -2.27 0.67
CA ARG A 38 -11.22 -3.41 1.56
C ARG A 38 -10.01 -4.19 1.08
N TYR A 39 -8.99 -4.28 1.94
CA TYR A 39 -7.80 -5.09 1.69
C TYR A 39 -7.88 -6.34 2.56
N LEU A 40 -7.80 -7.51 1.92
CA LEU A 40 -7.86 -8.81 2.57
C LEU A 40 -6.50 -9.49 2.41
N PRO A 41 -5.62 -9.46 3.43
CA PRO A 41 -4.35 -10.16 3.35
C PRO A 41 -4.60 -11.68 3.25
N GLY A 42 -3.75 -12.38 2.49
CA GLY A 42 -3.73 -13.85 2.48
C GLY A 42 -3.41 -14.41 3.88
N GLU A 43 -3.79 -15.67 4.11
CA GLU A 43 -3.78 -16.31 5.45
C GLU A 43 -2.40 -16.40 6.11
N ASP A 44 -1.32 -16.25 5.35
CA ASP A 44 0.05 -16.24 5.87
C ASP A 44 0.40 -14.90 6.53
N LEU A 45 0.09 -14.78 7.83
CA LEU A 45 0.45 -13.64 8.71
C LEU A 45 1.96 -13.29 8.75
N TRP A 46 2.80 -14.14 8.13
CA TRP A 46 4.25 -14.01 8.03
C TRP A 46 4.71 -13.40 6.70
N ARG A 47 3.82 -13.21 5.72
CA ARG A 47 4.17 -12.75 4.37
C ARG A 47 3.55 -11.37 4.10
N LEU A 48 4.39 -10.43 3.68
CA LEU A 48 3.94 -9.14 3.16
C LEU A 48 3.35 -9.35 1.76
N GLY A 49 2.19 -8.75 1.49
CA GLY A 49 1.52 -8.82 0.19
C GLY A 49 2.09 -7.79 -0.79
N GLY A 50 2.14 -8.16 -2.07
CA GLY A 50 2.51 -7.28 -3.18
C GLY A 50 1.37 -6.38 -3.66
N ASP A 51 0.13 -6.70 -3.31
CA ASP A 51 -1.06 -5.93 -3.68
C ASP A 51 -1.09 -4.57 -3.00
N TRP A 52 -1.51 -3.54 -3.74
CA TRP A 52 -1.70 -2.19 -3.23
C TRP A 52 -2.78 -1.43 -3.99
N PHE A 53 -3.22 -0.34 -3.37
CA PHE A 53 -4.12 0.62 -3.99
C PHE A 53 -3.70 2.06 -3.65
N LYS A 54 -4.17 3.00 -4.46
CA LYS A 54 -4.13 4.43 -4.17
C LYS A 54 -5.40 5.10 -4.66
N VAL A 55 -6.01 5.88 -3.78
CA VAL A 55 -7.17 6.69 -4.09
C VAL A 55 -6.99 8.07 -3.48
N GLY A 56 -7.23 9.12 -4.26
CA GLY A 56 -7.14 10.49 -3.78
C GLY A 56 -7.24 11.52 -4.89
N GLN A 57 -7.52 12.76 -4.51
CA GLN A 57 -7.50 13.88 -5.44
C GLN A 57 -6.05 14.29 -5.75
N ILE A 58 -5.77 14.62 -7.01
CA ILE A 58 -4.48 15.16 -7.46
C ILE A 58 -4.59 16.70 -7.66
N PRO A 59 -3.46 17.44 -7.75
CA PRO A 59 -3.48 18.91 -7.66
C PRO A 59 -4.36 19.64 -8.67
N ASP A 60 -4.59 19.06 -9.84
CA ASP A 60 -5.43 19.64 -10.90
C ASP A 60 -6.94 19.37 -10.73
N GLY A 61 -7.33 18.78 -9.59
CA GLY A 61 -8.71 18.49 -9.26
C GLY A 61 -9.23 17.14 -9.76
N ARG A 62 -8.46 16.42 -10.58
CA ARG A 62 -8.83 15.05 -10.99
C ARG A 62 -8.69 14.08 -9.82
N VAL A 63 -9.32 12.93 -9.97
CA VAL A 63 -9.24 11.81 -9.02
C VAL A 63 -8.28 10.75 -9.56
N LEU A 64 -7.27 10.40 -8.77
CA LEU A 64 -6.42 9.23 -9.01
C LEU A 64 -7.07 8.01 -8.35
N VAL A 65 -7.32 6.99 -9.16
CA VAL A 65 -7.65 5.63 -8.71
C VAL A 65 -6.64 4.68 -9.33
N ALA A 66 -5.93 3.93 -8.49
CA ALA A 66 -4.93 2.96 -8.93
C ALA A 66 -4.95 1.71 -8.06
N ILE A 67 -4.72 0.58 -8.72
CA ILE A 67 -4.50 -0.73 -8.11
C ILE A 67 -3.28 -1.37 -8.77
N GLY A 68 -2.56 -2.20 -8.04
CA GLY A 68 -1.44 -2.95 -8.60
C GLY A 68 -1.05 -4.13 -7.71
N ASP A 69 -0.33 -5.07 -8.30
CA ASP A 69 0.20 -6.27 -7.64
C ASP A 69 1.69 -6.41 -8.01
N ALA A 70 2.54 -6.53 -7.00
CA ALA A 70 3.94 -6.87 -7.16
C ALA A 70 4.12 -8.39 -7.02
N MET A 71 4.58 -9.03 -8.09
CA MET A 71 4.82 -10.48 -8.10
C MET A 71 5.65 -10.95 -6.90
N GLY A 72 5.19 -12.03 -6.26
CA GLY A 72 5.84 -12.66 -5.13
C GLY A 72 5.29 -12.19 -3.78
N HIS A 73 6.10 -12.32 -2.73
CA HIS A 73 5.70 -12.02 -1.35
C HIS A 73 6.90 -11.67 -0.48
N GLY A 74 6.64 -11.13 0.71
CA GLY A 74 7.67 -10.75 1.67
C GLY A 74 8.30 -9.39 1.33
N LEU A 75 9.48 -9.13 1.90
CA LEU A 75 10.07 -7.79 1.89
C LEU A 75 10.41 -7.27 0.49
N THR A 76 10.81 -8.15 -0.42
CA THR A 76 11.11 -7.79 -1.82
C THR A 76 9.84 -7.31 -2.54
N ALA A 77 8.75 -8.08 -2.46
CA ALA A 77 7.47 -7.69 -3.06
C ALA A 77 6.94 -6.40 -2.43
N ALA A 78 7.03 -6.26 -1.11
CA ALA A 78 6.65 -5.04 -0.39
C ALA A 78 7.48 -3.81 -0.82
N SER A 79 8.77 -3.99 -1.08
CA SER A 79 9.65 -2.92 -1.57
C SER A 79 9.28 -2.47 -2.98
N VAL A 80 8.97 -3.42 -3.88
CA VAL A 80 8.50 -3.11 -5.24
C VAL A 80 7.15 -2.42 -5.19
N MET A 81 6.20 -2.97 -4.42
CA MET A 81 4.89 -2.37 -4.16
C MET A 81 5.01 -0.92 -3.68
N LEU A 82 5.86 -0.64 -2.68
CA LEU A 82 6.10 0.71 -2.15
C LEU A 82 6.61 1.66 -3.23
N GLN A 83 7.63 1.22 -3.99
CA GLN A 83 8.23 2.02 -5.05
C GLN A 83 7.23 2.33 -6.16
N THR A 84 6.48 1.34 -6.64
CA THR A 84 5.48 1.55 -7.71
C THR A 84 4.34 2.44 -7.23
N ARG A 85 3.82 2.23 -6.01
CA ARG A 85 2.76 3.06 -5.42
C ARG A 85 3.18 4.51 -5.26
N ALA A 86 4.42 4.75 -4.79
CA ALA A 86 4.96 6.10 -4.61
C ALA A 86 5.31 6.75 -5.95
N GLY A 87 5.94 6.01 -6.87
CA GLY A 87 6.30 6.47 -8.20
C GLY A 87 5.08 6.89 -9.01
N LEU A 88 4.04 6.04 -9.07
CA LEU A 88 2.79 6.39 -9.74
C LEU A 88 2.14 7.63 -9.15
N ALA A 89 2.15 7.76 -7.83
CA ALA A 89 1.64 8.96 -7.17
C ALA A 89 2.40 10.21 -7.57
N GLY A 90 3.74 10.14 -7.58
CA GLY A 90 4.59 11.25 -8.00
C GLY A 90 4.32 11.65 -9.45
N LEU A 91 4.24 10.67 -10.35
CA LEU A 91 3.90 10.89 -11.76
C LEU A 91 2.53 11.55 -11.91
N ALA A 92 1.50 11.06 -11.23
CA ALA A 92 0.17 11.64 -11.26
C ALA A 92 0.15 13.10 -10.73
N TYR A 93 1.00 13.43 -9.75
CA TYR A 93 1.13 14.79 -9.22
C TYR A 93 1.80 15.76 -10.20
N THR A 94 2.52 15.28 -11.21
CA THR A 94 3.08 16.14 -12.26
C THR A 94 2.02 16.68 -13.22
N GLY A 95 0.81 16.08 -13.23
CA GLY A 95 -0.24 16.41 -14.18
C GLY A 95 -0.02 15.85 -15.59
N ALA A 96 1.15 15.25 -15.86
CA ALA A 96 1.44 14.61 -17.15
C ALA A 96 0.39 13.54 -17.46
N PRO A 97 -0.09 13.45 -18.73
CA PRO A 97 -0.96 12.37 -19.11
C PRO A 97 -0.21 11.04 -18.96
N PRO A 98 -0.89 9.93 -18.61
CA PRO A 98 -0.31 8.62 -18.77
C PRO A 98 0.05 8.47 -20.25
N SER A 99 1.35 8.43 -20.55
CA SER A 99 1.82 8.14 -21.90
C SER A 99 1.32 6.76 -22.29
N ARG A 100 0.75 6.64 -23.50
CA ARG A 100 0.44 5.34 -24.10
C ARG A 100 1.72 4.56 -24.33
#